data_AF-A0A0F6IGI3-F1
#
_entry.id   AF-A0A0F6IGI3-F1
#
_cell.length_a   1.000
_cell.length_b   1.000
_cell.length_c   1.000
_cell.angle_alpha   90.00
_cell.angle_beta   90.00
_cell.angle_gamma   90.00
#
_symmetry.space_group_name_H-M   'P 1'
#
loop_
_entity.id
_entity.type
_entity.pdbx_description
1 polymer ?
#
loop_
_entity_poly.entity_id
_entity_poly.type
_entity_poly.pdbx_seq_one_letter_code
_entity_poly.pdbx_strand_id
1 'polypeptide(L)'
;MKTEYIKTKNSYHTALVLKAQLGMLSKKEKSRIPNSTYSDWKKRNLSLVVGFTEDDSVYFKDDVYRKISESKTFKKTLSALLLVFQFYFSLTENMRGKRRIWNEQKKNIVSIITRISPLIGIKAACKLLKISTQRFYRWKNEVHCFTFTFNLCRKLHPKQLTSKEQKVISRYIKNPEFTNWPLRSIFYQMLNDTKAFMNLSTFYKYARALRPDFKRFQKPKQKIGIRASSPLTLLHMDTTILRVQDGSKVYIHFIMDNFSRAILG
;
A
#
# COMPACT_ATOMS: atom_id res chain seq x y z
N MET A 1 52.17 47.71 -7.93
CA MET A 1 51.08 46.87 -8.46
C MET A 1 49.75 47.54 -8.13
N LYS A 2 49.05 48.09 -9.13
CA LYS A 2 47.72 48.69 -8.91
C LYS A 2 46.71 47.55 -8.77
N THR A 3 46.03 47.48 -7.63
CA THR A 3 44.92 46.57 -7.38
C THR A 3 43.73 46.96 -8.25
N GLU A 4 43.35 46.10 -9.20
CA GLU A 4 42.14 46.26 -9.98
C GLU A 4 40.91 46.12 -9.07
N TYR A 5 40.21 47.23 -8.83
CA TYR A 5 38.90 47.20 -8.18
C TYR A 5 37.88 46.58 -9.15
N ILE A 6 37.46 45.35 -8.86
CA ILE A 6 36.37 44.68 -9.59
C ILE A 6 35.07 45.43 -9.29
N LYS A 7 34.56 46.20 -10.26
CA LYS A 7 33.25 46.85 -10.16
C LYS A 7 32.15 45.78 -9.99
N THR A 8 31.34 45.92 -8.94
CA THR A 8 30.13 45.12 -8.78
C THR A 8 29.13 45.49 -9.88
N LYS A 9 28.55 44.48 -10.54
CA LYS A 9 27.56 44.69 -11.60
C LYS A 9 26.28 45.28 -10.98
N ASN A 10 25.98 46.54 -11.28
CA ASN A 10 24.84 47.28 -10.71
C ASN A 10 23.56 47.23 -11.57
N SER A 11 23.62 46.60 -12.76
CA SER A 11 22.48 46.49 -13.68
C SER A 11 22.12 45.03 -13.94
N TYR A 12 20.82 44.78 -14.08
CA TYR A 12 20.32 43.49 -14.50
C TYR A 12 20.52 43.32 -16.00
N HIS A 13 20.89 42.11 -16.42
CA HIS A 13 21.01 41.76 -17.83
C HIS A 13 19.64 41.87 -18.52
N THR A 14 19.58 42.44 -19.73
CA THR A 14 18.33 42.62 -20.52
C THR A 14 17.55 41.32 -20.71
N ALA A 15 18.24 40.21 -20.90
CA ALA A 15 17.62 38.87 -20.93
C ALA A 15 16.76 38.51 -19.69
N LEU A 16 17.06 39.06 -18.50
CA LEU A 16 16.22 38.84 -17.31
C LEU A 16 14.90 39.61 -17.38
N VAL A 17 14.91 40.80 -17.98
CA VAL A 17 13.70 41.61 -18.25
C VAL A 17 12.77 40.84 -19.19
N LEU A 18 13.33 40.28 -20.28
CA LEU A 18 12.58 39.46 -21.25
C LEU A 18 12.01 38.20 -20.62
N LYS A 19 12.82 37.45 -19.85
CA LYS A 19 12.35 36.28 -19.10
C LYS A 19 11.24 36.63 -18.12
N ALA A 20 11.25 37.84 -17.54
CA ALA A 20 10.21 38.27 -16.60
C ALA A 20 8.87 38.52 -17.30
N GLN A 21 8.87 39.14 -18.48
CA GLN A 21 7.65 39.37 -19.27
C GLN A 21 7.04 38.07 -19.80
N LEU A 22 7.89 37.16 -20.27
CA LEU A 22 7.47 35.84 -20.76
C LEU A 22 7.13 34.84 -19.63
N GLY A 23 7.33 35.22 -18.37
CA GLY A 23 7.07 34.35 -17.21
C GLY A 23 8.03 33.15 -17.10
N MET A 24 9.21 33.24 -17.73
CA MET A 24 10.21 32.16 -17.84
C MET A 24 11.35 32.24 -16.83
N LEU A 25 11.29 33.14 -15.83
CA LEU A 25 12.30 33.22 -14.78
C LEU A 25 12.37 31.92 -13.97
N SER A 26 13.59 31.39 -13.80
CA SER A 26 13.82 30.29 -12.87
C SER A 26 13.55 30.73 -11.43
N LYS A 27 13.28 29.77 -10.53
CA LYS A 27 13.05 30.07 -9.11
C LYS A 27 14.23 30.81 -8.45
N LYS A 28 15.47 30.50 -8.87
CA LYS A 28 16.71 31.13 -8.38
C LYS A 28 16.89 32.56 -8.90
N GLU A 29 16.50 32.82 -10.14
CA GLU A 29 16.53 34.17 -10.72
C GLU A 29 15.44 35.03 -10.08
N LYS A 30 14.22 34.51 -9.96
CA LYS A 30 13.07 35.23 -9.39
C LYS A 30 13.29 35.64 -7.93
N SER A 31 13.98 34.82 -7.13
CA SER A 31 14.28 35.17 -5.73
C SER A 31 15.30 36.30 -5.58
N ARG A 32 16.09 36.59 -6.62
CA ARG A 32 17.11 37.66 -6.61
C ARG A 32 16.58 39.00 -7.13
N ILE A 33 15.35 39.03 -7.65
CA ILE A 33 14.75 40.22 -8.26
C ILE A 33 13.70 40.77 -7.28
N PRO A 34 13.79 42.05 -6.88
CA PRO A 34 12.75 42.70 -6.07
C PRO A 34 11.39 42.70 -6.77
N ASN A 35 10.31 42.59 -6.01
CA ASN A 35 8.95 42.55 -6.56
C ASN A 35 8.57 43.81 -7.35
N SER A 36 9.06 44.99 -6.92
CA SER A 36 8.86 46.26 -7.63
C SER A 36 9.49 46.22 -9.02
N THR A 37 10.76 45.79 -9.11
CA THR A 37 11.50 45.62 -10.36
C THR A 37 10.85 44.59 -11.29
N TYR A 38 10.40 43.46 -10.74
CA TYR A 38 9.67 42.45 -11.52
C TYR A 38 8.34 42.99 -12.08
N SER A 39 7.60 43.76 -11.28
CA SER A 39 6.34 44.38 -11.70
C SER A 39 6.54 45.43 -12.80
N ASP A 40 7.57 46.26 -12.66
CA ASP A 40 7.99 47.22 -13.67
C ASP A 40 8.34 46.54 -15.00
N TRP A 41 9.22 45.53 -14.95
CA TRP A 41 9.60 44.76 -16.14
C TRP A 41 8.41 44.15 -16.85
N LYS A 42 7.42 43.65 -16.10
CA LYS A 42 6.21 43.06 -16.69
C LYS A 42 5.39 44.06 -17.53
N LYS A 43 5.43 45.33 -17.18
CA LYS A 43 4.65 46.41 -17.84
C LYS A 43 5.46 47.22 -18.86
N ARG A 44 6.77 46.99 -18.95
CA ARG A 44 7.68 47.78 -19.76
C ARG A 44 7.45 47.56 -21.26
N ASN A 45 7.44 48.63 -22.04
CA ASN A 45 7.35 48.51 -23.49
C ASN A 45 8.73 48.17 -24.08
N LEU A 46 8.85 47.00 -24.70
CA LEU A 46 10.10 46.49 -25.29
C LEU A 46 10.41 47.10 -26.66
N SER A 47 9.42 47.68 -27.36
CA SER A 47 9.65 48.30 -28.67
C SER A 47 10.53 49.55 -28.62
N LEU A 48 10.73 50.11 -27.43
CA LEU A 48 11.59 51.26 -27.17
C LEU A 48 13.03 50.87 -26.79
N VAL A 49 13.35 49.56 -26.73
CA VAL A 49 14.66 49.06 -26.33
C VAL A 49 15.55 48.88 -27.56
N VAL A 50 16.63 49.66 -27.63
CA VAL A 50 17.64 49.59 -28.71
C VAL A 50 18.26 48.19 -28.74
N GLY A 51 18.24 47.55 -29.91
CA GLY A 51 18.74 46.18 -30.13
C GLY A 51 17.68 45.08 -30.07
N PHE A 52 16.42 45.42 -29.83
CA PHE A 52 15.30 44.48 -29.89
C PHE A 52 14.76 44.42 -31.34
N THR A 53 15.34 43.58 -32.18
CA THR A 53 14.85 43.30 -33.55
C THR A 53 14.05 42.01 -33.57
N GLU A 54 13.12 41.86 -34.52
CA GLU A 54 12.22 40.69 -34.64
C GLU A 54 12.96 39.34 -34.81
N ASP A 55 14.25 39.39 -35.15
CA ASP A 55 15.11 38.22 -35.41
C ASP A 55 15.81 37.64 -34.17
N ASP A 56 15.54 38.18 -32.97
CA ASP A 56 16.20 37.73 -31.75
C ASP A 56 15.71 36.33 -31.28
N SER A 57 16.64 35.45 -30.90
CA SER A 57 16.41 34.02 -30.56
C SER A 57 15.31 33.72 -29.51
N VAL A 58 14.85 34.73 -28.80
CA VAL A 58 13.73 34.67 -27.84
C VAL A 58 12.40 34.46 -28.57
N TYR A 59 12.24 35.01 -29.77
CA TYR A 59 11.07 34.81 -30.63
C TYR A 59 10.96 33.40 -31.19
N PHE A 60 12.05 32.64 -31.30
CA PHE A 60 12.01 31.28 -31.85
C PHE A 60 11.08 30.34 -31.04
N LYS A 61 11.00 30.52 -29.72
CA LYS A 61 10.07 29.74 -28.88
C LYS A 61 8.63 30.25 -29.00
N ASP A 62 8.42 31.56 -29.06
CA ASP A 62 7.10 32.15 -29.29
C ASP A 62 6.54 31.81 -30.67
N ASP A 63 7.38 31.73 -31.70
CA ASP A 63 7.01 31.28 -33.04
C ASP A 63 6.62 29.81 -33.08
N VAL A 64 7.28 28.95 -32.29
CA VAL A 64 6.86 27.56 -32.14
C VAL A 64 5.51 27.47 -31.43
N TYR A 65 5.28 28.23 -30.35
CA TYR A 65 3.98 28.27 -29.67
C TYR A 65 2.87 28.86 -30.55
N ARG A 66 3.18 29.91 -31.33
CA ARG A 66 2.29 30.55 -32.29
C ARG A 66 1.96 29.59 -33.44
N LYS A 67 2.96 28.93 -34.04
CA LYS A 67 2.78 27.90 -35.07
C LYS A 67 2.00 26.69 -34.57
N ILE A 68 2.18 26.26 -33.31
CA ILE A 68 1.37 25.18 -32.70
C ILE A 68 -0.08 25.63 -32.48
N SER A 69 -0.30 26.88 -32.06
CA SER A 69 -1.63 27.46 -31.88
C SER A 69 -2.36 27.71 -33.22
N GLU A 70 -1.63 28.12 -34.25
CA GLU A 70 -2.17 28.41 -35.59
C GLU A 70 -2.28 27.15 -36.45
N SER A 71 -1.57 26.09 -36.09
CA SER A 71 -1.64 24.79 -36.76
C SER A 71 -3.06 24.22 -36.67
N LYS A 72 -3.80 24.38 -37.78
CA LYS A 72 -5.11 23.76 -37.97
C LYS A 72 -5.04 22.26 -37.80
N THR A 73 -3.93 21.62 -38.20
CA THR A 73 -3.73 20.18 -38.05
C THR A 73 -3.61 19.79 -36.58
N PHE A 74 -2.83 20.51 -35.77
CA PHE A 74 -2.70 20.24 -34.34
C PHE A 74 -4.05 20.37 -33.62
N LYS A 75 -4.78 21.47 -33.84
CA LYS A 75 -6.12 21.68 -33.30
C LYS A 75 -7.10 20.58 -33.72
N LYS A 76 -7.09 20.19 -35.00
CA LYS A 76 -7.91 19.08 -35.51
C LYS A 76 -7.54 17.75 -34.85
N THR A 77 -6.26 17.43 -34.71
CA THR A 77 -5.81 16.18 -34.07
C THR A 77 -6.15 16.14 -32.59
N LEU A 78 -5.99 17.24 -31.86
CA LEU A 78 -6.37 17.33 -30.45
C LEU A 78 -7.89 17.21 -30.28
N SER A 79 -8.66 17.87 -31.15
CA SER A 79 -10.11 17.75 -31.16
C SER A 79 -10.55 16.31 -31.43
N ALA A 80 -9.95 15.62 -32.40
CA ALA A 80 -10.20 14.21 -32.68
C ALA A 80 -9.87 13.32 -31.47
N LEU A 81 -8.72 13.53 -30.82
CA LEU A 81 -8.33 12.80 -29.62
C LEU A 81 -9.31 13.03 -28.46
N LEU A 82 -9.78 14.27 -28.26
CA LEU A 82 -10.76 14.60 -27.23
C LEU A 82 -12.11 13.92 -27.50
N LEU A 83 -12.56 13.86 -28.76
CA LEU A 83 -13.77 13.13 -29.14
C LEU A 83 -13.64 11.63 -28.84
N VAL A 84 -12.50 11.03 -29.18
CA VAL A 84 -12.20 9.63 -28.86
C VAL A 84 -12.19 9.40 -27.35
N PHE A 85 -11.54 10.26 -26.58
CA PHE A 85 -11.56 10.18 -25.11
C PHE A 85 -12.98 10.32 -24.55
N GLN A 86 -13.78 11.25 -25.08
CA GLN A 86 -15.16 11.43 -24.66
C GLN A 86 -16.02 10.19 -24.91
N PHE A 87 -15.85 9.52 -26.05
CA PHE A 87 -16.49 8.24 -26.35
C PHE A 87 -16.07 7.13 -25.38
N TYR A 88 -14.77 6.96 -25.11
CA TYR A 88 -14.33 5.99 -24.11
C TYR A 88 -14.87 6.32 -22.72
N PHE A 89 -14.97 7.60 -22.36
CA PHE A 89 -15.56 7.99 -21.08
C PHE A 89 -17.05 7.67 -21.00
N SER A 90 -17.83 7.93 -22.05
CA SER A 90 -19.27 7.60 -22.04
C SER A 90 -19.49 6.09 -21.96
N LEU A 91 -18.70 5.29 -22.68
CA LEU A 91 -18.73 3.84 -22.58
C LEU A 91 -18.45 3.37 -21.14
N THR A 92 -17.44 3.96 -20.49
CA THR A 92 -17.07 3.57 -19.12
C THR A 92 -18.05 4.02 -18.04
N GLU A 93 -18.88 5.03 -18.29
CA GLU A 93 -19.90 5.48 -17.34
C GLU A 93 -21.06 4.50 -17.23
N ASN A 94 -21.42 3.84 -18.33
CA ASN A 94 -22.50 2.86 -18.37
C ASN A 94 -22.04 1.44 -17.99
N MET A 95 -20.74 1.22 -17.75
CA MET A 95 -20.23 -0.09 -17.36
C MET A 95 -20.63 -0.46 -15.93
N ARG A 96 -21.36 -1.58 -15.79
CA ARG A 96 -21.58 -2.24 -14.50
C ARG A 96 -20.24 -2.64 -13.90
N GLY A 97 -20.01 -2.31 -12.62
CA GLY A 97 -18.77 -2.67 -11.93
C GLY A 97 -17.57 -1.72 -12.15
N LYS A 98 -17.76 -0.55 -12.77
CA LYS A 98 -16.72 0.50 -12.94
C LYS A 98 -15.83 0.70 -11.70
N ARG A 99 -16.41 0.77 -10.50
CA ARG A 99 -15.68 0.98 -9.25
C ARG A 99 -14.66 -0.13 -8.96
N ARG A 100 -15.01 -1.39 -9.28
CA ARG A 100 -14.13 -2.56 -9.08
C ARG A 100 -12.96 -2.51 -10.05
N ILE A 101 -13.22 -2.29 -11.34
CA ILE A 101 -12.19 -2.19 -12.39
C ILE A 101 -11.19 -1.07 -12.05
N TRP A 102 -11.68 0.11 -11.63
CA TRP A 102 -10.80 1.23 -11.23
C TRP A 102 -9.95 0.91 -10.00
N ASN A 103 -10.48 0.15 -9.04
CA ASN A 103 -9.73 -0.26 -7.86
C ASN A 103 -8.67 -1.31 -8.19
N GLU A 104 -8.94 -2.24 -9.10
CA GLU A 104 -7.97 -3.23 -9.61
C GLU A 104 -6.84 -2.53 -10.38
N GLN A 105 -7.19 -1.54 -11.22
CA GLN A 105 -6.25 -0.78 -12.04
C GLN A 105 -5.61 0.43 -11.33
N LYS A 106 -5.79 0.57 -10.00
CA LYS A 106 -5.32 1.73 -9.24
C LYS A 106 -3.82 2.01 -9.39
N LYS A 107 -2.99 0.96 -9.53
CA LYS A 107 -1.53 1.09 -9.74
C LYS A 107 -1.21 1.79 -11.06
N ASN A 108 -1.87 1.37 -12.15
CA ASN A 108 -1.68 1.94 -13.49
C ASN A 108 -2.16 3.39 -13.54
N ILE A 109 -3.31 3.67 -12.93
CA ILE A 109 -3.86 5.02 -12.83
C ILE A 109 -2.90 5.97 -12.09
N VAL A 110 -2.36 5.55 -10.94
CA VAL A 110 -1.40 6.35 -10.18
C VAL A 110 -0.13 6.59 -11.01
N SER A 111 0.36 5.58 -11.74
CA SER A 111 1.51 5.71 -12.65
C SER A 111 1.27 6.74 -13.76
N ILE A 112 0.09 6.70 -14.40
CA ILE A 112 -0.28 7.66 -15.46
C ILE A 112 -0.37 9.08 -14.91
N ILE A 113 -1.09 9.30 -13.79
CA ILE A 113 -1.24 10.64 -13.20
C ILE A 113 0.12 11.19 -12.76
N THR A 114 0.98 10.35 -12.16
CA THR A 114 2.32 10.79 -11.73
C THR A 114 3.19 11.21 -12.92
N ARG A 115 3.13 10.50 -14.06
CA ARG A 115 3.86 10.86 -15.29
C ARG A 115 3.34 12.14 -15.96
N ILE A 116 2.03 12.34 -15.97
CA ILE A 116 1.39 13.49 -16.64
C ILE A 116 1.39 14.75 -15.77
N SER A 117 1.42 14.60 -14.44
CA SER A 117 1.35 15.72 -13.50
C SER A 117 2.39 16.83 -13.67
N PRO A 118 3.65 16.59 -14.09
CA PRO A 118 4.63 17.66 -14.32
C PRO A 118 4.29 18.55 -15.52
N LEU A 119 3.51 18.04 -16.48
CA LEU A 119 3.17 18.75 -17.71
C LEU A 119 1.94 19.66 -17.55
N ILE A 120 0.87 19.13 -16.94
CA ILE A 120 -0.44 19.82 -16.88
C ILE A 120 -0.90 20.13 -15.45
N GLY A 121 -0.15 19.68 -14.44
CA GLY A 121 -0.52 19.80 -13.03
C GLY A 121 -1.44 18.66 -12.54
N ILE A 122 -1.37 18.39 -11.23
CA ILE A 122 -2.08 17.25 -10.60
C ILE A 122 -3.60 17.36 -10.75
N LYS A 123 -4.16 18.56 -10.58
CA LYS A 123 -5.62 18.77 -10.68
C LYS A 123 -6.15 18.44 -12.08
N ALA A 124 -5.46 18.90 -13.13
CA ALA A 124 -5.84 18.63 -14.51
C ALA A 124 -5.66 17.14 -14.86
N ALA A 125 -4.54 16.53 -14.45
CA ALA A 125 -4.30 15.09 -14.65
C ALA A 125 -5.36 14.21 -13.97
N CYS A 126 -5.79 14.58 -12.75
CA CYS A 126 -6.87 13.88 -12.06
C CYS A 126 -8.23 14.06 -12.77
N LYS A 127 -8.51 15.28 -13.27
CA LYS A 127 -9.73 15.58 -14.04
C LYS A 127 -9.80 14.78 -15.34
N LEU A 128 -8.66 14.63 -16.03
CA LEU A 128 -8.55 13.82 -17.26
C LEU A 128 -9.01 12.38 -17.01
N LEU A 129 -8.64 11.77 -15.89
CA LEU A 129 -9.03 10.40 -15.57
C LEU A 129 -10.34 10.29 -14.75
N LYS A 130 -11.12 11.38 -14.63
CA LYS A 130 -12.34 11.48 -13.82
C LYS A 130 -12.17 10.96 -12.37
N ILE A 131 -11.06 11.32 -11.72
CA ILE A 131 -10.75 10.95 -10.34
C ILE A 131 -10.58 12.21 -9.49
N SER A 132 -11.03 12.19 -8.25
CA SER A 132 -10.76 13.29 -7.32
C SER A 132 -9.29 13.30 -6.89
N THR A 133 -8.74 14.48 -6.66
CA THR A 133 -7.36 14.64 -6.16
C THR A 133 -7.14 13.87 -4.85
N GLN A 134 -8.13 13.89 -3.95
CA GLN A 134 -8.11 13.14 -2.69
C GLN A 134 -7.99 11.63 -2.93
N ARG A 135 -8.77 11.08 -3.87
CA ARG A 135 -8.73 9.65 -4.22
C ARG A 135 -7.39 9.28 -4.84
N PHE A 136 -6.81 10.15 -5.67
CA PHE A 136 -5.46 9.96 -6.20
C PHE A 136 -4.42 9.88 -5.08
N TYR A 137 -4.40 10.82 -4.13
CA TYR A 137 -3.44 10.79 -3.02
C TYR A 137 -3.62 9.56 -2.13
N ARG A 138 -4.86 9.16 -1.85
CA ARG A 138 -5.16 7.93 -1.12
C ARG A 138 -4.59 6.70 -1.83
N TRP A 139 -4.86 6.55 -3.13
CA TRP A 139 -4.31 5.44 -3.92
C TRP A 139 -2.79 5.49 -4.05
N LYS A 140 -2.20 6.67 -4.23
CA LYS A 140 -0.74 6.85 -4.24
C LYS A 140 -0.12 6.35 -2.94
N ASN A 141 -0.73 6.67 -1.81
CA ASN A 141 -0.26 6.21 -0.50
C ASN A 141 -0.46 4.70 -0.30
N GLU A 142 -1.55 4.11 -0.80
CA GLU A 142 -1.78 2.66 -0.75
C GLU A 142 -0.76 1.89 -1.61
N VAL A 143 -0.48 2.36 -2.83
CA VAL A 143 0.41 1.66 -3.79
C VAL A 143 1.86 1.62 -3.31
N HIS A 144 2.33 2.68 -2.65
CA HIS A 144 3.70 2.76 -2.14
C HIS A 144 3.89 2.15 -0.75
N CYS A 145 2.86 1.53 -0.17
CA CYS A 145 2.90 1.06 1.20
C CYS A 145 2.77 -0.46 1.26
N PHE A 146 3.93 -1.11 1.30
CA PHE A 146 4.03 -2.56 1.42
C PHE A 146 4.23 -2.94 2.88
N THR A 147 3.17 -3.43 3.51
CA THR A 147 3.25 -4.13 4.80
C THR A 147 2.66 -5.52 4.60
N PHE A 148 3.53 -6.51 4.74
CA PHE A 148 3.36 -7.85 4.18
C PHE A 148 2.23 -8.67 4.83
N THR A 149 1.96 -8.47 6.13
CA THR A 149 1.09 -9.38 6.88
C THR A 149 -0.41 -9.22 6.62
N PHE A 150 -0.88 -8.01 6.30
CA PHE A 150 -2.30 -7.74 6.14
C PHE A 150 -2.65 -6.97 4.87
N ASN A 151 -1.67 -6.72 3.96
CA ASN A 151 -1.85 -5.86 2.78
C ASN A 151 -2.46 -4.48 3.10
N LEU A 152 -2.27 -4.02 4.34
CA LEU A 152 -2.82 -2.78 4.87
C LEU A 152 -1.67 -1.85 5.20
N CYS A 153 -1.70 -0.64 4.66
CA CYS A 153 -0.65 0.34 4.85
C CYS A 153 -0.55 0.85 6.30
N ARG A 154 0.64 0.78 6.90
CA ARG A 154 0.89 1.33 8.25
C ARG A 154 0.71 2.85 8.35
N LYS A 155 0.97 3.62 7.29
CA LYS A 155 0.73 5.08 7.29
C LYS A 155 -0.77 5.42 7.43
N LEU A 156 -1.64 4.56 6.90
CA LEU A 156 -3.10 4.70 7.03
C LEU A 156 -3.62 4.03 8.31
N HIS A 157 -2.93 2.99 8.77
CA HIS A 157 -3.29 2.20 9.96
C HIS A 157 -2.13 2.21 10.97
N PRO A 158 -1.94 3.32 11.73
CA PRO A 158 -0.79 3.49 12.60
C PRO A 158 -0.73 2.49 13.76
N LYS A 159 -1.88 1.93 14.16
CA LYS A 159 -2.01 0.91 15.23
C LYS A 159 -1.48 -0.48 14.85
N GLN A 160 -0.81 -0.61 13.70
CA GLN A 160 -0.16 -1.86 13.29
C GLN A 160 1.22 -2.00 13.93
N LEU A 161 1.60 -3.25 14.21
CA LEU A 161 2.94 -3.59 14.63
C LEU A 161 3.95 -3.21 13.55
N THR A 162 5.12 -2.78 13.99
CA THR A 162 6.25 -2.49 13.14
C THR A 162 6.76 -3.74 12.43
N SER A 163 7.43 -3.56 11.29
CA SER A 163 8.08 -4.67 10.59
C SER A 163 9.14 -5.36 11.47
N LYS A 164 9.75 -4.64 12.42
CA LYS A 164 10.71 -5.21 13.37
C LYS A 164 10.01 -6.17 14.35
N GLU A 165 8.93 -5.72 14.99
CA GLU A 165 8.13 -6.56 15.91
C GLU A 165 7.54 -7.77 15.20
N GLN A 166 7.02 -7.60 13.98
CA GLN A 166 6.50 -8.71 13.18
C GLN A 166 7.59 -9.77 12.88
N LYS A 167 8.82 -9.33 12.57
CA LYS A 167 9.97 -10.23 12.37
C LYS A 167 10.36 -10.95 13.65
N VAL A 168 10.23 -10.31 14.82
CA VAL A 168 10.47 -10.95 16.12
C VAL A 168 9.43 -12.04 16.35
N ILE A 169 8.14 -11.73 16.23
CA ILE A 169 7.05 -12.71 16.36
C ILE A 169 7.29 -13.89 15.41
N SER A 170 7.61 -13.62 14.14
CA SER A 170 7.86 -14.68 13.16
C SER A 170 9.04 -15.57 13.53
N ARG A 171 10.08 -15.04 14.19
CA ARG A 171 11.23 -15.84 14.65
C ARG A 171 10.82 -16.79 15.77
N TYR A 172 10.11 -16.30 16.78
CA TYR A 172 9.64 -17.14 17.90
C TYR A 172 8.68 -18.23 17.44
N ILE A 173 7.75 -17.90 16.56
CA ILE A 173 6.74 -18.84 16.09
C ILE A 173 7.32 -19.94 15.19
N LYS A 174 8.39 -19.64 14.45
CA LYS A 174 9.07 -20.59 13.56
C LYS A 174 10.25 -21.30 14.21
N ASN A 175 10.59 -20.98 15.47
CA ASN A 175 11.67 -21.66 16.18
C ASN A 175 11.27 -23.13 16.43
N PRO A 176 12.07 -24.13 16.02
CA PRO A 176 11.80 -25.54 16.27
C PRO A 176 11.60 -25.86 17.76
N GLU A 177 12.29 -25.17 18.68
CA GLU A 177 12.17 -25.40 20.13
C GLU A 177 10.75 -25.14 20.66
N PHE A 178 10.05 -24.18 20.06
CA PHE A 178 8.71 -23.77 20.47
C PHE A 178 7.59 -24.43 19.66
N THR A 179 7.91 -25.43 18.83
CA THR A 179 6.95 -26.04 17.88
C THR A 179 5.69 -26.56 18.58
N ASN A 180 5.87 -27.21 19.73
CA ASN A 180 4.82 -27.84 20.53
C ASN A 180 4.29 -26.94 21.66
N TRP A 181 4.86 -25.74 21.82
CA TRP A 181 4.44 -24.83 22.88
C TRP A 181 3.11 -24.16 22.53
N PRO A 182 2.23 -23.93 23.52
CA PRO A 182 1.06 -23.12 23.27
C PRO A 182 1.50 -21.68 22.99
N LEU A 183 0.80 -21.01 22.06
CA LEU A 183 1.10 -19.64 21.65
C LEU A 183 1.16 -18.65 22.84
N ARG A 184 0.37 -18.90 23.90
CA ARG A 184 0.42 -18.12 25.14
C ARG A 184 1.79 -18.19 25.82
N SER A 185 2.40 -19.37 25.90
CA SER A 185 3.72 -19.53 26.50
C SER A 185 4.81 -18.87 25.66
N ILE A 186 4.72 -18.99 24.33
CA ILE A 186 5.64 -18.32 23.40
C ILE A 186 5.57 -16.79 23.59
N PHE A 187 4.38 -16.24 23.80
CA PHE A 187 4.19 -14.82 24.08
C PHE A 187 4.90 -14.38 25.37
N TYR A 188 4.72 -15.12 26.47
CA TYR A 188 5.38 -14.78 27.73
C TYR A 188 6.89 -15.01 27.68
N GLN A 189 7.36 -16.02 26.95
CA GLN A 189 8.79 -16.21 26.69
C GLN A 189 9.38 -14.99 25.96
N MET A 190 8.72 -14.52 24.90
CA MET A 190 9.14 -13.33 24.16
C MET A 190 9.16 -12.05 25.02
N LEU A 191 8.23 -11.93 25.98
CA LEU A 191 8.20 -10.84 26.95
C LEU A 191 9.35 -10.94 27.95
N ASN A 192 9.61 -12.14 28.49
CA ASN A 192 10.73 -12.40 29.41
C ASN A 192 12.08 -12.08 28.73
N ASP A 193 12.21 -12.41 27.45
CA ASP A 193 13.40 -12.11 26.65
C ASP A 193 13.48 -10.63 26.21
N THR A 194 12.48 -9.81 26.56
CA THR A 194 12.36 -8.36 26.24
C THR A 194 12.45 -8.01 24.75
N LYS A 195 12.05 -8.92 23.85
CA LYS A 195 12.26 -8.72 22.40
C LYS A 195 11.19 -7.90 21.70
N ALA A 196 9.94 -7.96 22.15
CA ALA A 196 8.83 -7.17 21.61
C ALA A 196 7.70 -7.05 22.62
N PHE A 197 7.07 -5.88 22.69
CA PHE A 197 5.98 -5.59 23.63
C PHE A 197 4.67 -5.35 22.88
N MET A 198 3.64 -6.11 23.22
CA MET A 198 2.29 -5.96 22.65
C MET A 198 1.27 -6.66 23.54
N ASN A 199 0.00 -6.35 23.33
CA ASN A 199 -1.09 -7.10 23.96
C ASN A 199 -1.14 -8.55 23.42
N LEU A 200 -1.51 -9.50 24.27
CA LEU A 200 -1.71 -10.91 23.94
C LEU A 200 -2.71 -11.12 22.78
N SER A 201 -3.79 -10.33 22.74
CA SER A 201 -4.77 -10.39 21.64
C SER A 201 -4.15 -9.98 20.29
N THR A 202 -3.31 -8.95 20.30
CA THR A 202 -2.53 -8.51 19.13
C THR A 202 -1.55 -9.59 18.72
N PHE A 203 -0.82 -10.20 19.67
CA PHE A 203 0.08 -11.31 19.39
C PHE A 203 -0.65 -12.46 18.68
N TYR A 204 -1.80 -12.92 19.19
CA TYR A 204 -2.58 -13.99 18.53
C TYR A 204 -3.03 -13.62 17.13
N LYS A 205 -3.41 -12.37 16.88
CA LYS A 205 -3.79 -11.88 15.55
C LYS A 205 -2.63 -12.03 14.56
N TYR A 206 -1.43 -11.59 14.93
CA TYR A 206 -0.26 -11.69 14.07
C TYR A 206 0.28 -13.12 13.97
N ALA A 207 0.23 -13.89 15.07
CA ALA A 207 0.67 -15.28 15.09
C ALA A 207 -0.09 -16.15 14.09
N ARG A 208 -1.43 -16.01 14.04
CA ARG A 208 -2.27 -16.72 13.07
C ARG A 208 -1.97 -16.32 11.63
N ALA A 209 -1.69 -15.04 11.38
CA ALA A 209 -1.33 -14.56 10.03
C ALA A 209 0.07 -15.02 9.59
N LEU A 210 1.01 -15.19 10.53
CA LEU A 210 2.41 -15.54 10.26
C LEU A 210 2.68 -17.06 10.24
N ARG A 211 1.78 -17.88 10.80
CA ARG A 211 1.84 -19.35 10.76
C ARG A 211 0.49 -19.94 10.32
N PRO A 212 0.09 -19.74 9.06
CA PRO A 212 -1.17 -20.26 8.53
C PRO A 212 -1.21 -21.80 8.55
N ASP A 213 -0.06 -22.46 8.46
CA ASP A 213 0.06 -23.92 8.40
C ASP A 213 -0.05 -24.62 9.76
N PHE A 214 -0.35 -23.90 10.85
CA PHE A 214 -0.48 -24.52 12.16
C PHE A 214 -1.72 -25.42 12.21
N LYS A 215 -1.51 -26.73 12.06
CA LYS A 215 -2.55 -27.73 12.28
C LYS A 215 -2.56 -28.12 13.75
N ARG A 216 -3.70 -27.91 14.40
CA ARG A 216 -3.92 -28.46 15.74
C ARG A 216 -3.86 -29.98 15.62
N PHE A 217 -3.05 -30.62 16.45
CA PHE A 217 -3.08 -32.07 16.56
C PHE A 217 -4.50 -32.49 16.94
N GLN A 218 -5.16 -33.24 16.07
CA GLN A 218 -6.41 -33.90 16.37
C GLN A 218 -6.09 -35.36 16.64
N LYS A 219 -6.49 -35.85 17.82
CA LYS A 219 -6.42 -37.28 18.09
C LYS A 219 -7.26 -38.00 17.03
N PRO A 220 -6.73 -39.07 16.40
CA PRO A 220 -7.52 -39.84 15.45
C PRO A 220 -8.79 -40.36 16.16
N LYS A 221 -9.90 -40.40 15.43
CA LYS A 221 -11.13 -41.04 15.95
C LYS A 221 -10.82 -42.50 16.28
N GLN A 222 -11.35 -42.98 17.39
CA GLN A 222 -11.26 -44.40 17.72
C GLN A 222 -11.93 -45.22 16.62
N LYS A 223 -11.27 -46.28 16.16
CA LYS A 223 -11.85 -47.20 15.17
C LYS A 223 -13.02 -47.93 15.81
N ILE A 224 -14.05 -48.24 15.01
CA ILE A 224 -15.11 -49.14 15.46
C ILE A 224 -14.46 -50.52 15.66
N GLY A 225 -14.51 -51.04 16.90
CA GLY A 225 -14.04 -52.38 17.24
C GLY A 225 -14.96 -53.47 16.69
N ILE A 226 -14.59 -54.74 16.92
CA ILE A 226 -15.37 -55.91 16.49
C ILE A 226 -16.79 -55.86 17.08
N ARG A 227 -17.81 -56.06 16.24
CA ARG A 227 -19.23 -56.08 16.64
C ARG A 227 -19.82 -57.45 16.35
N ALA A 228 -20.46 -58.04 17.35
CA ALA A 228 -21.25 -59.26 17.21
C ALA A 228 -22.53 -58.97 16.40
N SER A 229 -23.04 -59.97 15.69
CA SER A 229 -24.31 -59.91 14.93
C SER A 229 -25.50 -60.42 15.74
N SER A 230 -25.27 -61.16 16.82
CA SER A 230 -26.30 -61.71 17.71
C SER A 230 -25.81 -61.82 19.16
N PRO A 231 -26.72 -61.84 20.16
CA PRO A 231 -26.36 -61.97 21.57
C PRO A 231 -25.54 -63.24 21.87
N LEU A 232 -24.66 -63.17 22.88
CA LEU A 232 -23.89 -64.29 23.42
C LEU A 232 -22.91 -64.94 22.43
N THR A 233 -22.63 -64.31 21.29
CA THR A 233 -21.64 -64.80 20.31
C THR A 233 -20.24 -64.28 20.57
N LEU A 234 -20.11 -63.07 21.11
CA LEU A 234 -18.85 -62.48 21.51
C LEU A 234 -19.03 -61.82 22.88
N LEU A 235 -18.31 -62.34 23.87
CA LEU A 235 -18.27 -61.76 25.20
C LEU A 235 -16.97 -60.98 25.39
N HIS A 236 -17.09 -59.86 26.07
CA HIS A 236 -15.98 -58.98 26.42
C HIS A 236 -15.80 -58.99 27.93
N MET A 237 -14.58 -59.22 28.41
CA MET A 237 -14.26 -59.22 29.83
C MET A 237 -13.32 -58.05 30.14
N ASP A 238 -13.78 -57.09 30.94
CA ASP A 238 -12.98 -55.95 31.38
C ASP A 238 -12.71 -56.01 32.88
N THR A 239 -11.46 -55.75 33.26
CA THR A 239 -11.06 -55.52 34.65
C THR A 239 -10.98 -54.03 34.95
N THR A 240 -11.75 -53.59 35.95
CA THR A 240 -11.63 -52.25 36.53
C THR A 240 -11.05 -52.35 37.93
N ILE A 241 -10.11 -51.46 38.26
CA ILE A 241 -9.46 -51.44 39.56
C ILE A 241 -10.14 -50.38 40.42
N LEU A 242 -10.83 -50.81 41.47
CA LEU A 242 -11.42 -49.92 42.48
C LEU A 242 -10.44 -49.73 43.64
N ARG A 243 -10.12 -48.47 43.98
CA ARG A 243 -9.32 -48.14 45.16
C ARG A 243 -10.25 -47.75 46.30
N VAL A 244 -10.18 -48.48 47.41
CA VAL A 244 -11.01 -48.23 48.60
C VAL A 244 -10.33 -47.17 49.49
N GLN A 245 -11.09 -46.54 50.39
CA GLN A 245 -10.59 -45.51 51.30
C GLN A 245 -9.42 -45.99 52.17
N ASP A 246 -9.38 -47.28 52.52
CA ASP A 246 -8.30 -47.89 53.29
C ASP A 246 -7.02 -48.15 52.47
N GLY A 247 -6.98 -47.72 51.20
CA GLY A 247 -5.82 -47.88 50.31
C GLY A 247 -5.71 -49.25 49.64
N SER A 248 -6.58 -50.20 49.98
CA SER A 248 -6.67 -51.50 49.32
C SER A 248 -7.22 -51.38 47.89
N LYS A 249 -6.84 -52.33 47.02
CA LYS A 249 -7.28 -52.41 45.62
C LYS A 249 -8.17 -53.62 45.42
N VAL A 250 -9.39 -53.40 44.96
CA VAL A 250 -10.32 -54.45 44.55
C VAL A 250 -10.35 -54.50 43.03
N TYR A 251 -10.16 -55.69 42.46
CA TYR A 251 -10.24 -55.93 41.02
C TYR A 251 -11.65 -56.41 40.70
N ILE A 252 -12.41 -55.60 39.99
CA ILE A 252 -13.77 -55.93 39.57
C ILE A 252 -13.71 -56.36 38.11
N HIS A 253 -14.09 -57.61 37.88
CA HIS A 253 -14.20 -58.20 36.56
C HIS A 253 -15.65 -58.04 36.10
N PHE A 254 -15.85 -57.50 34.89
CA PHE A 254 -17.14 -57.44 34.24
C PHE A 254 -17.10 -58.28 32.97
N ILE A 255 -18.06 -59.19 32.84
CA ILE A 255 -18.35 -59.92 31.62
C ILE A 255 -19.53 -59.23 30.96
N MET A 256 -19.35 -58.77 29.71
CA MET A 256 -20.35 -58.00 28.97
C MET A 256 -20.59 -58.64 27.61
N ASP A 257 -21.86 -58.70 27.19
CA ASP A 257 -22.20 -59.12 25.84
C ASP A 257 -21.90 -58.00 24.82
N ASN A 258 -21.17 -58.31 23.75
CA ASN A 258 -20.75 -57.32 22.77
C ASN A 258 -21.91 -56.79 21.90
N PHE A 259 -22.92 -57.64 21.65
CA PHE A 259 -24.09 -57.29 20.85
C PHE A 259 -25.04 -56.36 21.65
N SER A 260 -25.55 -56.86 22.78
CA SER A 260 -26.54 -56.14 23.60
C SER A 260 -25.95 -55.09 24.54
N ARG A 261 -24.64 -55.15 24.84
CA ARG A 261 -23.95 -54.33 25.86
C ARG A 261 -24.44 -54.56 27.28
N ALA A 262 -25.20 -55.64 27.52
CA ALA A 262 -25.59 -56.05 28.86
C ALA A 262 -24.39 -56.61 29.64
N ILE A 263 -24.27 -56.21 30.91
CA ILE A 263 -23.34 -56.83 31.86
C ILE A 263 -23.98 -58.12 32.35
N LEU A 264 -23.29 -59.24 32.17
CA LEU A 264 -23.76 -60.59 32.49
C LEU A 264 -23.31 -61.04 33.89
N GLY A 265 -22.17 -60.55 34.37
CA GLY A 265 -21.62 -60.90 35.68
C GLY A 265 -20.24 -60.31 35.93
#